data_AF-A0A259JYM6-F1
#
_entry.id   AF-A0A259JYM6-F1
#
_cell.length_a   1.000
_cell.length_b   1.000
_cell.length_c   1.000
_cell.angle_alpha   90.00
_cell.angle_beta   90.00
_cell.angle_gamma   90.00
#
_symmetry.space_group_name_H-M   'P 1'
#
loop_
_entity.id
_entity.type
_entity.pdbx_description
1 polymer ?
#
loop_
_entity_poly.entity_id
_entity_poly.type
_entity_poly.pdbx_seq_one_letter_code
_entity_poly.pdbx_strand_id
1 'polypeptide(L)'
;MTISTSISGISGPGFHRNAQAQQASLRGEAEGLQRQVATGQRLERSSDDPVAAARLRSLARADRLAGVEAGNALRAREELGAASSRMDEMASTLVRARELALLAANGATSPQGRAAIATEIAALRDTLFTLANATGAAGEPLFAGEGAGAAYTRAADGSVTYAGSGEAGELEIGPGIAVQRGLAGPAFLSFENSGGSSDVFVLLGGLEQGLRGAAGDPAGAARESLSGFDAALESLGRGQTVVGS
;
A
#
# COMPACT_ATOMS: atom_id res chain seq x y z
N MET A 1 -40.30 -100.57 1.77
CA MET A 1 -39.83 -99.64 0.72
C MET A 1 -39.93 -98.24 1.29
N THR A 2 -38.81 -97.75 1.82
CA THR A 2 -38.70 -96.56 2.68
C THR A 2 -38.30 -95.37 1.81
N ILE A 3 -39.12 -94.32 1.73
CA ILE A 3 -38.80 -93.10 0.99
C ILE A 3 -38.10 -92.14 1.95
N SER A 4 -36.77 -92.12 1.87
CA SER A 4 -35.91 -91.13 2.54
C SER A 4 -36.00 -89.81 1.78
N THR A 5 -36.68 -88.81 2.36
CA THR A 5 -36.73 -87.46 1.79
C THR A 5 -35.57 -86.66 2.37
N SER A 6 -34.49 -86.53 1.59
CA SER A 6 -33.35 -85.67 1.92
C SER A 6 -33.73 -84.19 1.74
N ILE A 7 -33.78 -83.45 2.84
CA ILE A 7 -33.83 -81.98 2.84
C ILE A 7 -32.44 -81.49 2.43
N SER A 8 -32.23 -81.25 1.13
CA SER A 8 -31.05 -80.56 0.62
C SER A 8 -31.20 -79.07 0.89
N GLY A 9 -30.34 -78.54 1.75
CA GLY A 9 -30.32 -77.13 2.16
C GLY A 9 -30.19 -76.17 0.97
N ILE A 10 -31.00 -75.11 0.99
CA ILE A 10 -31.06 -74.03 0.01
C ILE A 10 -29.87 -73.05 0.23
N SER A 11 -28.65 -73.57 0.29
CA SER A 11 -27.43 -72.75 0.37
C SER A 11 -26.66 -72.90 -0.94
N GLY A 12 -27.21 -72.29 -2.00
CA GLY A 12 -26.63 -72.36 -3.35
C GLY A 12 -25.44 -71.40 -3.56
N PRO A 13 -24.60 -71.62 -4.59
CA PRO A 13 -23.46 -70.76 -4.98
C PRO A 13 -23.80 -69.27 -5.16
N GLY A 14 -25.08 -68.92 -5.38
CA GLY A 14 -25.56 -67.53 -5.40
C GLY A 14 -25.53 -66.85 -4.03
N PHE A 15 -25.80 -67.59 -2.94
CA PHE A 15 -25.80 -67.05 -1.58
C PHE A 15 -24.38 -66.67 -1.13
N HIS A 16 -23.38 -67.51 -1.44
CA HIS A 16 -21.98 -67.23 -1.15
C HIS A 16 -21.44 -66.03 -1.93
N ARG A 17 -21.81 -65.87 -3.22
CA ARG A 17 -21.42 -64.70 -4.01
C ARG A 17 -22.07 -63.42 -3.51
N ASN A 18 -23.35 -63.47 -3.14
CA ASN A 18 -24.03 -62.31 -2.54
C ASN A 18 -23.43 -61.96 -1.17
N ALA A 19 -23.17 -62.95 -0.32
CA ALA A 19 -22.53 -62.72 0.97
C ALA A 19 -21.11 -62.15 0.84
N GLN A 20 -20.32 -62.62 -0.14
CA GLN A 20 -18.99 -62.08 -0.43
C GLN A 20 -19.05 -60.66 -0.99
N ALA A 21 -20.01 -60.35 -1.88
CA ALA A 21 -20.22 -59.00 -2.38
C ALA A 21 -20.66 -58.03 -1.27
N GLN A 22 -21.52 -58.48 -0.36
CA GLN A 22 -21.97 -57.70 0.79
C GLN A 22 -20.86 -57.50 1.83
N GLN A 23 -20.01 -58.50 2.04
CA GLN A 23 -18.79 -58.33 2.86
C GLN A 23 -17.81 -57.35 2.24
N ALA A 24 -17.64 -57.37 0.91
CA ALA A 24 -16.78 -56.43 0.20
C ALA A 24 -17.33 -54.99 0.29
N SER A 25 -18.64 -54.79 0.17
CA SER A 25 -19.25 -53.46 0.31
C SER A 25 -19.11 -52.90 1.73
N LEU A 26 -19.35 -53.73 2.75
CA LEU A 26 -19.22 -53.32 4.16
C LEU A 26 -17.78 -52.96 4.54
N ARG A 27 -16.79 -53.69 4.01
CA ARG A 27 -15.36 -53.33 4.19
C ARG A 27 -15.03 -51.99 3.54
N GLY A 28 -15.52 -51.75 2.33
CA GLY A 28 -15.36 -50.47 1.64
C GLY A 28 -16.00 -49.29 2.38
N GLU A 29 -17.20 -49.48 2.96
CA GLU A 29 -17.85 -48.47 3.81
C GLU A 29 -17.06 -48.19 5.10
N ALA A 30 -16.58 -49.24 5.77
CA ALA A 30 -15.77 -49.09 6.99
C ALA A 30 -14.45 -48.35 6.72
N GLU A 31 -13.77 -48.64 5.61
CA GLU A 31 -12.57 -47.93 5.18
C GLU A 31 -12.86 -46.46 4.81
N GLY A 32 -14.04 -46.17 4.26
CA GLY A 32 -14.50 -44.80 4.02
C GLY A 32 -14.75 -44.03 5.32
N LEU A 33 -15.48 -44.62 6.25
CA LEU A 33 -15.77 -44.03 7.57
C LEU A 33 -14.50 -43.81 8.39
N GLN A 34 -13.57 -44.77 8.42
CA GLN A 34 -12.28 -44.62 9.09
C GLN A 34 -11.49 -43.42 8.53
N ARG A 35 -11.51 -43.22 7.22
CA ARG A 35 -10.86 -42.07 6.58
C ARG A 35 -11.57 -40.74 6.88
N GLN A 36 -12.90 -40.71 6.89
CA GLN A 36 -13.67 -39.51 7.30
C GLN A 36 -13.41 -39.14 8.76
N VAL A 37 -13.31 -40.12 9.66
CA VAL A 37 -12.96 -39.91 11.07
C VAL A 37 -11.52 -39.42 11.21
N ALA A 38 -10.57 -39.99 10.45
CA ALA A 38 -9.17 -39.60 10.50
C ALA A 38 -8.92 -38.19 9.93
N THR A 39 -9.64 -37.78 8.89
CA THR A 39 -9.49 -36.47 8.23
C THR A 39 -10.43 -35.41 8.79
N GLY A 40 -11.49 -35.80 9.49
CA GLY A 40 -12.59 -34.92 9.91
C GLY A 40 -13.44 -34.40 8.73
N GLN A 41 -13.18 -34.85 7.50
CA GLN A 41 -13.86 -34.36 6.30
C GLN A 41 -14.94 -35.36 5.85
N ARG A 42 -16.19 -34.89 5.74
CA ARG A 42 -17.32 -35.71 5.27
C ARG A 42 -17.21 -36.08 3.78
N LEU A 43 -16.50 -35.28 2.99
CA LEU A 43 -16.40 -35.45 1.54
C LEU A 43 -14.94 -35.69 1.16
N GLU A 44 -14.60 -36.93 0.79
CA GLU A 44 -13.25 -37.30 0.36
C GLU A 44 -13.09 -37.33 -1.17
N ARG A 45 -14.10 -37.84 -1.89
CA ARG A 45 -14.06 -37.90 -3.36
C ARG A 45 -15.14 -37.01 -3.94
N SER A 46 -14.79 -36.27 -4.98
CA SER A 46 -15.77 -35.44 -5.71
C SER A 46 -16.88 -36.26 -6.38
N SER A 47 -16.68 -37.58 -6.52
CA SER A 47 -17.68 -38.54 -7.00
C SER A 47 -18.80 -38.81 -6.00
N ASP A 48 -18.56 -38.61 -4.70
CA ASP A 48 -19.46 -39.06 -3.63
C ASP A 48 -20.66 -38.09 -3.46
N ASP A 49 -20.43 -36.80 -3.71
CA ASP A 49 -21.47 -35.78 -3.82
C ASP A 49 -20.94 -34.63 -4.70
N PRO A 50 -21.24 -34.62 -6.02
CA PRO A 50 -20.73 -33.61 -6.94
C PRO A 50 -21.24 -32.19 -6.62
N VAL A 51 -22.41 -32.07 -5.98
CA VAL A 51 -23.00 -30.78 -5.57
C VAL A 51 -22.26 -30.23 -4.35
N ALA A 52 -22.04 -31.06 -3.33
CA ALA A 52 -21.22 -30.67 -2.18
C ALA A 52 -19.77 -30.39 -2.59
N ALA A 53 -19.20 -31.17 -3.51
CA ALA A 53 -17.85 -30.93 -4.05
C ALA A 53 -17.77 -29.58 -4.80
N ALA A 54 -18.80 -29.21 -5.57
CA ALA A 54 -18.87 -27.90 -6.20
C ALA A 54 -18.96 -26.76 -5.17
N ARG A 55 -19.78 -26.92 -4.13
CA ARG A 55 -19.91 -25.95 -3.04
C ARG A 55 -18.59 -25.78 -2.26
N LEU A 56 -17.92 -26.87 -1.91
CA LEU A 56 -16.62 -26.84 -1.23
C LEU A 56 -15.55 -26.16 -2.09
N ARG A 57 -15.52 -26.42 -3.40
CA ARG A 57 -14.60 -25.72 -4.32
C ARG A 57 -14.89 -24.22 -4.41
N SER A 58 -16.17 -23.84 -4.39
CA SER A 58 -16.56 -22.44 -4.34
C SER A 58 -16.10 -21.78 -3.04
N LEU A 59 -16.29 -22.46 -1.90
CA LEU A 59 -15.85 -21.98 -0.60
C LEU A 59 -14.32 -21.85 -0.53
N ALA A 60 -13.58 -22.87 -0.99
CA ALA A 60 -12.11 -22.83 -1.05
C ALA A 60 -11.58 -21.76 -2.02
N ARG A 61 -12.35 -21.37 -3.04
CA ARG A 61 -12.01 -20.22 -3.87
C ARG A 61 -12.25 -18.92 -3.12
N ALA A 62 -13.40 -18.77 -2.46
CA ALA A 62 -13.72 -17.61 -1.66
C ALA A 62 -12.70 -17.39 -0.53
N ASP A 63 -12.31 -18.45 0.18
CA ASP A 63 -11.31 -18.41 1.25
C ASP A 63 -9.92 -17.96 0.75
N ARG A 64 -9.47 -18.48 -0.41
CA ARG A 64 -8.22 -18.02 -1.04
C ARG A 64 -8.28 -16.56 -1.45
N LEU A 65 -9.41 -16.11 -2.00
CA LEU A 65 -9.60 -14.71 -2.39
C LEU A 65 -9.53 -13.79 -1.15
N ALA A 66 -10.25 -14.15 -0.08
CA ALA A 66 -10.20 -13.44 1.19
C ALA A 66 -8.78 -13.37 1.78
N GLY A 67 -7.99 -14.44 1.64
CA GLY A 67 -6.58 -14.43 2.05
C GLY A 67 -5.71 -13.44 1.26
N VAL A 68 -5.93 -13.33 -0.05
CA VAL A 68 -5.23 -12.34 -0.91
C VAL A 68 -5.66 -10.92 -0.55
N GLU A 69 -6.96 -10.69 -0.39
CA GLU A 69 -7.54 -9.40 0.02
C GLU A 69 -6.98 -8.93 1.37
N ALA A 70 -6.92 -9.82 2.37
CA ALA A 70 -6.33 -9.52 3.67
C ALA A 70 -4.83 -9.17 3.57
N GLY A 71 -4.07 -9.90 2.75
CA GLY A 71 -2.66 -9.61 2.50
C GLY A 71 -2.44 -8.25 1.81
N ASN A 72 -3.32 -7.91 0.85
CA ASN A 72 -3.30 -6.62 0.17
C ASN A 72 -3.63 -5.47 1.13
N ALA A 73 -4.64 -5.63 1.99
CA ALA A 73 -5.00 -4.63 2.99
C ALA A 73 -3.88 -4.38 4.01
N LEU A 74 -3.19 -5.45 4.46
CA LEU A 74 -2.03 -5.32 5.35
C LEU A 74 -0.89 -4.54 4.68
N ARG A 75 -0.57 -4.86 3.42
CA ARG A 75 0.46 -4.15 2.66
C ARG A 75 0.12 -2.67 2.48
N ALA A 76 -1.11 -2.35 2.07
CA ALA A 76 -1.55 -0.97 1.93
C ALA A 76 -1.45 -0.21 3.25
N ARG A 77 -1.80 -0.83 4.38
CA ARG A 77 -1.67 -0.21 5.70
C ARG A 77 -0.21 0.09 6.07
N GLU A 78 0.70 -0.82 5.77
CA GLU A 78 2.13 -0.62 6.02
C GLU A 78 2.70 0.51 5.14
N GLU A 79 2.34 0.54 3.86
CA GLU A 79 2.75 1.58 2.91
C GLU A 79 2.22 2.96 3.29
N LEU A 80 0.93 3.06 3.62
CA LEU A 80 0.29 4.30 4.08
C LEU A 80 0.89 4.77 5.43
N GLY A 81 1.18 3.86 6.34
CA GLY A 81 1.86 4.17 7.59
C GLY A 81 3.27 4.74 7.37
N ALA A 82 4.05 4.11 6.48
CA ALA A 82 5.36 4.62 6.09
C ALA A 82 5.26 6.00 5.41
N ALA A 83 4.33 6.18 4.48
CA ALA A 83 4.08 7.45 3.81
C ALA A 83 3.73 8.55 4.83
N SER A 84 2.83 8.28 5.78
CA SER A 84 2.47 9.21 6.85
C SER A 84 3.69 9.66 7.66
N SER A 85 4.55 8.73 8.07
CA SER A 85 5.78 9.07 8.81
C SER A 85 6.73 9.94 7.98
N ARG A 86 6.86 9.67 6.67
CA ARG A 86 7.67 10.54 5.79
C ARG A 86 7.06 11.93 5.63
N MET A 87 5.73 12.03 5.56
CA MET A 87 5.05 13.32 5.51
C MET A 87 5.25 14.12 6.81
N ASP A 88 5.28 13.48 7.98
CA ASP A 88 5.61 14.13 9.25
C ASP A 88 7.05 14.69 9.27
N GLU A 89 8.00 13.91 8.73
CA GLU A 89 9.40 14.35 8.56
C GLU A 89 9.49 15.54 7.57
N MET A 90 8.72 15.52 6.48
CA MET A 90 8.64 16.65 5.55
C MET A 90 8.07 17.90 6.22
N ALA A 91 7.00 17.76 7.02
CA ALA A 91 6.38 18.86 7.76
C ALA A 91 7.40 19.52 8.69
N SER A 92 8.12 18.71 9.46
CA SER A 92 9.17 19.17 10.37
C SER A 92 10.28 19.91 9.62
N THR A 93 10.66 19.40 8.44
CA THR A 93 11.67 20.03 7.58
C THR A 93 11.21 21.39 7.05
N LEU A 94 9.93 21.51 6.69
CA LEU A 94 9.34 22.78 6.24
C LEU A 94 9.19 23.80 7.37
N VAL A 95 8.81 23.36 8.56
CA VAL A 95 8.80 24.22 9.75
C VAL A 95 10.19 24.79 10.01
N ARG A 96 11.23 23.96 9.94
CA ARG A 96 12.62 24.43 10.08
C ARG A 96 13.01 25.43 8.99
N ALA A 97 12.65 25.16 7.73
CA ALA A 97 12.91 26.09 6.63
C ALA A 97 12.20 27.44 6.82
N ARG A 98 10.97 27.42 7.35
CA ARG A 98 10.21 28.62 7.71
C ARG A 98 10.85 29.42 8.84
N GLU A 99 11.37 28.76 9.88
CA GLU A 99 12.12 29.43 10.96
C GLU A 99 13.35 30.17 10.42
N LEU A 100 14.09 29.52 9.51
CA LEU A 100 15.24 30.11 8.83
C LEU A 100 14.84 31.28 7.94
N ALA A 101 13.72 31.18 7.23
CA ALA A 101 13.17 32.27 6.45
C ALA A 101 12.79 33.48 7.34
N LEU A 102 12.18 33.24 8.50
CA LEU A 102 11.89 34.28 9.49
C LEU A 102 13.16 34.98 9.98
N LEU A 103 14.21 34.21 10.28
CA LEU A 103 15.51 34.75 10.68
C LEU A 103 16.13 35.60 9.56
N ALA A 104 16.02 35.15 8.30
CA ALA A 104 16.55 35.87 7.16
C ALA A 104 15.72 37.11 6.76
N ALA A 105 14.43 37.13 7.09
CA ALA A 105 13.52 38.27 6.92
C ALA A 105 13.83 39.44 7.87
N ASN A 106 14.61 39.20 8.93
CA ASN A 106 15.09 40.24 9.81
C ASN A 106 16.19 41.06 9.12
N GLY A 107 15.97 42.38 9.01
CA GLY A 107 16.91 43.30 8.34
C GLY A 107 18.27 43.43 9.04
N ALA A 108 18.39 42.97 10.30
CA ALA A 108 19.64 42.97 11.05
C ALA A 108 20.59 41.81 10.69
N THR A 109 20.14 40.82 9.92
CA THR A 109 20.97 39.67 9.53
C THR A 109 22.08 40.12 8.58
N SER A 110 23.33 39.71 8.84
CA SER A 110 24.47 40.06 7.99
C SER A 110 24.42 39.33 6.65
N PRO A 111 25.09 39.83 5.59
CA PRO A 111 25.21 39.11 4.33
C PRO A 111 25.79 37.70 4.49
N GLN A 112 26.80 37.53 5.35
CA GLN A 112 27.39 36.24 5.68
C GLN A 112 26.38 35.32 6.40
N GLY A 113 25.59 35.88 7.32
CA GLY A 113 24.52 35.14 7.99
C GLY A 113 23.45 34.64 7.01
N ARG A 114 23.05 35.48 6.04
CA ARG A 114 22.11 35.07 4.99
C ARG A 114 22.68 33.99 4.07
N ALA A 115 23.96 34.05 3.73
CA ALA A 115 24.61 33.01 2.94
C ALA A 115 24.67 31.66 3.69
N ALA A 116 24.91 31.70 5.01
CA ALA A 116 24.86 30.50 5.85
C ALA A 116 23.43 29.92 5.90
N ILE A 117 22.41 30.76 6.10
CA ILE A 117 21.01 30.34 6.06
C ILE A 117 20.65 29.73 4.69
N ALA A 118 21.07 30.35 3.58
CA ALA A 118 20.85 29.81 2.24
C ALA A 118 21.48 28.42 2.06
N THR A 119 22.59 28.14 2.73
CA THR A 119 23.27 26.84 2.71
C THR A 119 22.48 25.81 3.49
N GLU A 120 21.93 26.18 4.65
CA GLU A 120 21.06 25.31 5.44
C GLU A 120 19.74 25.02 4.70
N ILE A 121 19.13 26.02 4.06
CA ILE A 121 17.94 25.84 3.21
C ILE A 121 18.22 24.86 2.05
N ALA A 122 19.39 24.94 1.42
CA ALA A 122 19.78 24.00 0.37
C ALA A 122 19.87 22.57 0.89
N ALA A 123 20.45 22.37 2.09
CA ALA A 123 20.51 21.06 2.73
C ALA A 123 19.10 20.53 3.07
N LEU A 124 18.20 21.38 3.59
CA LEU A 124 16.82 20.99 3.86
C LEU A 124 16.05 20.63 2.58
N ARG A 125 16.33 21.32 1.46
CA ARG A 125 15.77 20.96 0.15
C ARG A 125 16.24 19.58 -0.30
N ASP A 126 17.50 19.23 -0.08
CA ASP A 126 18.05 17.90 -0.38
C ASP A 126 17.44 16.81 0.52
N THR A 127 17.22 17.12 1.80
CA THR A 127 16.48 16.25 2.72
C THR A 127 15.05 16.02 2.21
N LEU A 128 14.32 17.08 1.86
CA LEU A 128 12.96 16.96 1.30
C LEU A 128 12.94 16.15 0.01
N PHE A 129 13.93 16.32 -0.87
CA PHE A 129 14.03 15.53 -2.09
C PHE A 129 14.22 14.03 -1.79
N THR A 130 15.01 13.72 -0.76
CA THR A 130 15.23 12.34 -0.31
C THR A 130 13.95 11.75 0.27
N LEU A 131 13.23 12.52 1.10
CA LEU A 131 11.94 12.10 1.66
C LEU A 131 10.89 11.91 0.57
N ALA A 132 10.85 12.78 -0.43
CA ALA A 132 9.88 12.73 -1.52
C ALA A 132 10.12 11.56 -2.47
N ASN A 133 11.33 10.99 -2.48
CA ASN A 133 11.69 9.76 -3.19
C ASN A 133 11.78 8.54 -2.26
N ALA A 134 11.21 8.60 -1.06
CA ALA A 134 11.22 7.47 -0.14
C ALA A 134 10.48 6.25 -0.73
N THR A 135 11.02 5.07 -0.44
CA THR A 135 10.45 3.78 -0.83
C THR A 135 9.90 3.03 0.37
N GLY A 136 8.87 2.22 0.14
CA GLY A 136 8.32 1.29 1.12
C GLY A 136 9.23 0.08 1.36
N ALA A 137 8.79 -0.83 2.23
CA ALA A 137 9.53 -2.03 2.60
C ALA A 137 9.80 -2.98 1.41
N ALA A 138 8.91 -2.95 0.40
CA ALA A 138 9.04 -3.71 -0.84
C ALA A 138 9.93 -3.04 -1.91
N GLY A 139 10.45 -1.83 -1.64
CA GLY A 139 11.22 -1.04 -2.62
C GLY A 139 10.38 -0.19 -3.57
N GLU A 140 9.06 -0.26 -3.45
CA GLU A 140 8.13 0.56 -4.25
C GLU A 140 8.16 2.03 -3.80
N PRO A 141 8.10 2.99 -4.74
CA PRO A 141 8.07 4.42 -4.41
C PRO A 141 6.75 4.80 -3.72
N LEU A 142 6.84 5.54 -2.61
CA LEU A 142 5.66 5.91 -1.82
C LEU A 142 4.85 7.08 -2.43
N PHE A 143 5.51 7.91 -3.24
CA PHE A 143 4.95 9.18 -3.73
C PHE A 143 4.92 9.32 -5.27
N ALA A 144 5.23 8.25 -5.99
CA ALA A 144 5.28 8.24 -7.47
C ALA A 144 3.94 7.91 -8.15
N GLY A 145 2.85 7.78 -7.38
CA GLY A 145 1.56 7.33 -7.89
C GLY A 145 1.62 5.86 -8.33
N GLU A 146 1.03 5.54 -9.48
CA GLU A 146 1.21 4.27 -10.21
C GLU A 146 2.57 4.13 -10.90
N GLY A 147 3.41 5.17 -10.89
CA GLY A 147 4.75 5.10 -11.46
C GLY A 147 5.68 4.19 -10.66
N ALA A 148 6.37 3.26 -11.33
CA ALA A 148 7.40 2.40 -10.72
C ALA A 148 8.78 3.07 -10.59
N GLY A 149 8.93 4.32 -11.04
CA GLY A 149 10.17 5.08 -11.03
C GLY A 149 10.31 6.02 -9.83
N ALA A 150 11.40 6.79 -9.80
CA ALA A 150 11.54 7.87 -8.82
C ALA A 150 10.39 8.87 -8.96
N ALA A 151 9.82 9.28 -7.83
CA ALA A 151 8.71 10.25 -7.80
C ALA A 151 9.16 11.63 -8.32
N TYR A 152 10.38 12.04 -7.94
CA TYR A 152 10.94 13.33 -8.29
C TYR A 152 12.31 13.16 -8.93
N THR A 153 12.54 13.88 -10.03
CA THR A 153 13.84 13.95 -10.71
C THR A 153 14.42 15.35 -10.60
N ARG A 154 15.76 15.44 -10.56
CA ARG A 154 16.48 16.70 -10.53
C ARG A 154 17.14 16.93 -11.88
N ALA A 155 16.84 18.05 -12.53
CA ALA A 155 17.50 18.47 -13.75
C ALA A 155 18.91 19.03 -13.46
N ALA A 156 19.70 19.21 -14.53
CA ALA A 156 21.09 19.69 -14.41
C ALA A 156 21.20 21.13 -13.87
N ASP A 157 20.13 21.91 -13.97
CA ASP A 157 20.00 23.25 -13.40
C ASP A 157 19.63 23.25 -11.90
N GLY A 158 19.41 22.07 -11.31
CA GLY A 158 19.00 21.90 -9.92
C GLY A 158 17.50 22.01 -9.68
N SER A 159 16.70 22.23 -10.74
CA SER A 159 15.24 22.20 -10.64
C SER A 159 14.76 20.77 -10.35
N VAL A 160 13.77 20.65 -9.46
CA VAL A 160 13.15 19.37 -9.10
C VAL A 160 11.80 19.32 -9.79
N THR A 161 11.54 18.26 -10.54
CA THR A 161 10.28 18.05 -11.26
C THR A 161 9.68 16.70 -10.88
N TYR A 162 8.35 16.65 -10.83
CA TYR A 162 7.63 15.41 -10.61
C TYR A 162 7.68 14.55 -11.87
N ALA A 163 8.15 13.31 -11.72
CA ALA A 163 8.26 12.32 -12.79
C ALA A 163 7.33 11.11 -12.59
N GLY A 164 6.59 11.06 -11.48
CA GLY A 164 5.58 10.04 -11.21
C GLY A 164 4.27 10.27 -11.98
N SER A 165 3.28 9.40 -11.75
CA SER A 165 1.95 9.57 -12.32
C SER A 165 1.08 10.49 -11.44
N GLY A 166 0.24 11.31 -12.06
CA GLY A 166 -0.70 12.17 -11.33
C GLY A 166 -1.83 11.41 -10.61
N GLU A 167 -2.02 10.13 -10.93
CA GLU A 167 -3.04 9.29 -10.31
C GLU A 167 -2.45 8.43 -9.19
N ALA A 168 -3.14 8.40 -8.06
CA ALA A 168 -2.90 7.48 -6.96
C ALA A 168 -3.56 6.13 -7.33
N GLY A 169 -2.75 5.09 -7.53
CA GLY A 169 -3.28 3.77 -7.88
C GLY A 169 -4.24 3.24 -6.82
N GLU A 170 -5.27 2.53 -7.24
CA GLU A 170 -6.22 1.88 -6.35
C GLU A 170 -5.82 0.41 -6.08
N LEU A 171 -6.14 -0.07 -4.89
CA LEU A 171 -6.00 -1.46 -4.50
C LEU A 171 -7.35 -2.00 -4.04
N GLU A 172 -7.89 -2.95 -4.79
CA GLU A 172 -9.11 -3.66 -4.40
C GLU A 172 -8.80 -4.60 -3.21
N ILE A 173 -9.51 -4.38 -2.11
CA ILE A 173 -9.39 -5.16 -0.85
C ILE A 173 -10.66 -5.96 -0.55
N GLY A 174 -11.60 -6.00 -1.50
CA GLY A 174 -12.84 -6.75 -1.40
C GLY A 174 -13.82 -6.37 -2.51
N PRO A 175 -14.94 -7.10 -2.64
CA PRO A 175 -15.91 -6.87 -3.71
C PRO A 175 -16.48 -5.44 -3.66
N GLY A 176 -16.02 -4.58 -4.56
CA GLY A 176 -16.44 -3.18 -4.64
C GLY A 176 -15.84 -2.26 -3.57
N ILE A 177 -14.77 -2.69 -2.88
CA ILE A 177 -14.02 -1.86 -1.93
C ILE A 177 -12.59 -1.69 -2.44
N ALA A 178 -12.26 -0.47 -2.83
CA ALA A 178 -10.91 -0.06 -3.21
C ALA A 178 -10.36 0.95 -2.21
N VAL A 179 -9.06 0.85 -1.94
CA VAL A 179 -8.30 1.81 -1.11
C VAL A 179 -7.21 2.40 -1.98
N GLN A 180 -6.93 3.70 -1.85
CA GLN A 180 -5.79 4.32 -2.51
C GLN A 180 -4.49 3.72 -1.96
N ARG A 181 -3.67 3.19 -2.86
CA ARG A 181 -2.38 2.55 -2.55
C ARG A 181 -1.31 3.58 -2.17
N GLY A 182 -1.51 4.86 -2.47
CA GLY A 182 -0.58 5.94 -2.14
C GLY A 182 -1.09 7.33 -2.52
N LEU A 183 -0.21 8.34 -2.45
CA LEU A 183 -0.48 9.70 -2.92
C LEU A 183 0.50 10.07 -4.04
N ALA A 184 0.02 10.78 -5.05
CA ALA A 184 0.90 11.45 -6.00
C ALA A 184 1.57 12.65 -5.29
N GLY A 185 2.89 12.78 -5.41
CA GLY A 185 3.67 13.88 -4.84
C GLY A 185 3.05 15.28 -4.99
N PRO A 186 2.54 15.68 -6.18
CA PRO A 186 1.95 17.00 -6.40
C PRO A 186 0.70 17.25 -5.57
N ALA A 187 -0.01 16.21 -5.12
CA ALA A 187 -1.23 16.35 -4.34
C ALA A 187 -0.99 17.07 -3.00
N PHE A 188 0.23 17.05 -2.48
CA PHE A 188 0.57 17.65 -1.18
C PHE A 188 1.84 18.53 -1.21
N LEU A 189 2.72 18.40 -2.21
CA LEU A 189 3.91 19.26 -2.37
C LEU A 189 3.69 20.46 -3.30
N SER A 190 2.61 20.43 -4.09
CA SER A 190 2.16 21.61 -4.84
C SER A 190 1.05 22.33 -4.06
N PHE A 191 1.06 23.66 -4.14
CA PHE A 191 0.11 24.52 -3.46
C PHE A 191 -0.20 25.76 -4.30
N GLU A 192 -1.33 26.39 -4.04
CA GLU A 192 -1.65 27.69 -4.63
C GLU A 192 -1.15 28.81 -3.73
N ASN A 193 -0.49 29.80 -4.33
CA ASN A 193 -0.14 31.06 -3.69
C ASN A 193 -0.80 32.21 -4.45
N SER A 194 -0.83 33.40 -3.86
CA SER A 194 -1.29 34.67 -4.43
C SER A 194 -0.73 35.02 -5.82
N GLY A 195 0.36 34.37 -6.26
CA GLY A 195 0.96 34.50 -7.59
C GLY A 195 0.76 33.31 -8.55
N GLY A 196 0.00 32.28 -8.17
CA GLY A 196 -0.26 31.08 -8.98
C GLY A 196 0.10 29.76 -8.28
N SER A 197 0.01 28.65 -9.03
CA SER A 197 0.40 27.32 -8.55
C SER A 197 1.92 27.23 -8.41
N SER A 198 2.40 26.89 -7.21
CA SER A 198 3.83 26.77 -6.88
C SER A 198 4.11 25.43 -6.21
N ASP A 199 5.39 25.05 -6.18
CA ASP A 199 5.88 23.83 -5.54
C ASP A 199 6.84 24.20 -4.39
N VAL A 200 6.86 23.39 -3.35
CA VAL A 200 7.80 23.49 -2.23
C VAL A 200 9.26 23.55 -2.70
N PHE A 201 9.65 22.79 -3.72
CA PHE A 201 11.02 22.82 -4.25
C PHE A 201 11.34 24.14 -4.94
N VAL A 202 10.36 24.72 -5.65
CA VAL A 202 10.50 26.04 -6.28
C VAL A 202 10.57 27.13 -5.22
N LEU A 203 9.75 27.04 -4.17
CA LEU A 203 9.78 27.96 -3.04
C LEU A 203 11.16 27.99 -2.35
N LEU A 204 11.69 26.81 -2.01
CA LEU A 204 12.99 26.68 -1.36
C LEU A 204 14.14 27.15 -2.24
N GLY A 205 14.09 26.83 -3.55
CA GLY A 205 15.07 27.31 -4.53
C GLY A 205 15.02 28.84 -4.71
N GLY A 206 13.82 29.42 -4.75
CA GLY A 206 13.62 30.87 -4.81
C GLY A 206 14.17 31.59 -3.59
N LEU A 207 13.91 31.06 -2.39
CA LEU A 207 14.47 31.59 -1.15
C LEU A 207 16.00 31.51 -1.14
N GLU A 208 16.58 30.35 -1.49
CA GLU A 208 18.03 30.16 -1.59
C GLU A 208 18.68 31.22 -2.50
N GLN A 209 18.12 31.42 -3.69
CA GLN A 209 18.62 32.41 -4.66
C GLN A 209 18.45 33.85 -4.14
N GLY A 210 17.30 34.16 -3.55
CA GLY A 210 17.02 35.47 -2.96
C GLY A 210 18.01 35.83 -1.84
N LEU A 211 18.35 34.86 -0.98
CA LEU A 211 19.28 35.05 0.12
C LEU A 211 20.75 35.18 -0.31
N ARG A 212 21.13 34.55 -1.43
CA ARG A 212 22.47 34.72 -2.03
C ARG A 212 22.65 36.03 -2.79
N GLY A 213 21.63 36.88 -2.83
CA GLY A 213 21.71 38.23 -3.38
C GLY A 213 21.27 38.35 -4.84
N ALA A 214 20.50 37.39 -5.37
CA ALA A 214 19.85 37.55 -6.67
C ALA A 214 18.76 38.65 -6.64
N ALA A 215 18.18 38.92 -5.46
CA ALA A 215 17.24 40.01 -5.23
C ALA A 215 17.95 41.21 -4.60
N GLY A 216 17.63 42.43 -5.05
CA GLY A 216 18.14 43.67 -4.47
C GLY A 216 17.72 43.88 -2.99
N ASP A 217 16.69 43.18 -2.52
CA ASP A 217 16.29 43.07 -1.12
C ASP A 217 16.15 41.59 -0.66
N PRO A 218 17.22 41.00 -0.10
CA PRO A 218 17.18 39.62 0.42
C PRO A 218 16.21 39.41 1.58
N ALA A 219 15.94 40.44 2.38
CA ALA A 219 15.02 40.35 3.50
C ALA A 219 13.56 40.42 3.03
N GLY A 220 13.30 41.16 1.95
CA GLY A 220 12.02 41.16 1.23
C GLY A 220 11.68 39.78 0.66
N ALA A 221 12.62 39.16 -0.06
CA ALA A 221 12.44 37.81 -0.61
C ALA A 221 12.12 36.77 0.48
N ALA A 222 12.77 36.87 1.64
CA ALA A 222 12.48 36.00 2.78
C ALA A 222 11.05 36.19 3.32
N ARG A 223 10.54 37.42 3.41
CA ARG A 223 9.15 37.69 3.85
C ARG A 223 8.12 37.16 2.86
N GLU A 224 8.37 37.32 1.56
CA GLU A 224 7.47 36.81 0.52
C GLU A 224 7.35 35.28 0.59
N SER A 225 8.45 34.58 0.88
CA SER A 225 8.47 33.12 0.98
C SER A 225 7.63 32.56 2.15
N LEU A 226 7.39 33.35 3.22
CA LEU A 226 6.66 32.88 4.41
C LEU A 226 5.22 32.46 4.08
N SER A 227 4.54 33.23 3.23
CA SER A 227 3.19 32.89 2.76
C SER A 227 3.16 31.55 2.01
N GLY A 228 4.22 31.26 1.25
CA GLY A 228 4.38 29.98 0.55
C GLY A 228 4.62 28.82 1.51
N PHE A 229 5.38 29.02 2.59
CA PHE A 229 5.58 27.97 3.60
C PHE A 229 4.29 27.64 4.35
N ASP A 230 3.50 28.66 4.69
CA ASP A 230 2.21 28.46 5.35
C ASP A 230 1.26 27.67 4.42
N ALA A 231 1.16 28.04 3.14
CA ALA A 231 0.36 27.31 2.15
C ALA A 231 0.88 25.87 1.90
N ALA A 232 2.20 25.67 1.89
CA ALA A 232 2.79 24.33 1.76
C ALA A 232 2.45 23.43 2.96
N LEU A 233 2.52 23.96 4.19
CA LEU A 233 2.17 23.21 5.40
C LEU A 233 0.67 22.87 5.45
N GLU A 234 -0.20 23.77 4.99
CA GLU A 234 -1.63 23.48 4.83
C GLU A 234 -1.89 22.40 3.78
N SER A 235 -1.19 22.44 2.64
CA SER A 235 -1.30 21.42 1.59
C SER A 235 -0.85 20.04 2.10
N LEU A 236 0.26 20.01 2.84
CA LEU A 236 0.77 18.79 3.47
C LEU A 236 -0.20 18.25 4.51
N GLY A 237 -0.77 19.10 5.36
CA GLY A 237 -1.78 18.71 6.34
C GLY A 237 -3.03 18.11 5.70
N ARG A 238 -3.51 18.68 4.58
CA ARG A 238 -4.59 18.07 3.79
C ARG A 238 -4.18 16.69 3.25
N GLY A 239 -2.97 16.55 2.71
CA GLY A 239 -2.46 15.25 2.27
C GLY A 239 -2.47 14.19 3.39
N GLN A 240 -2.06 14.57 4.61
CA GLN A 240 -2.08 13.66 5.76
C GLN A 240 -3.50 13.21 6.14
N THR A 241 -4.49 14.10 6.04
CA THR A 241 -5.88 13.72 6.31
C THR A 241 -6.41 12.68 5.33
N VAL A 242 -5.96 12.71 4.06
CA VAL A 242 -6.33 11.73 3.04
C VAL A 242 -5.67 10.37 3.30
N VAL A 243 -4.42 10.35 3.77
CA VAL A 243 -3.71 9.12 4.15
C VAL A 243 -4.30 8.49 5.42
N GLY A 244 -4.83 9.31 6.31
CA GLY A 244 -5.37 8.87 7.60
C GLY A 244 -6.83 8.41 7.59
N SER A 245 -7.59 8.71 6.53
CA SER A 245 -9.02 8.36 6.38
C SER A 245 -9.23 6.99 5.74
#